data_AF-A0A099I0T2-F1
#
_entry.id   AF-A0A099I0T2-F1
#
_cell.length_a   1.000
_cell.length_b   1.000
_cell.length_c   1.000
_cell.angle_alpha   90.00
_cell.angle_beta   90.00
_cell.angle_gamma   90.00
#
_symmetry.space_group_name_H-M   'P 1'
#
loop_
_entity.id
_entity.type
_entity.pdbx_description
1 polymer ?
#
loop_
_entity_poly.entity_id
_entity_poly.type
_entity_poly.pdbx_seq_one_letter_code
_entity_poly.pdbx_strand_id
1 'polypeptide(L)' 'MAKKKTQIPKYGTITLKGIQYYRTRITDADGKELSLYAATCEELYEKQLEARKQVEEIIFHRQHPTVAE' A
#
# COMPACT_ATOMS: atom_id res chain seq x y z
N MET A 1 -17.43 -25.29 7.98
CA MET A 1 -16.13 -24.67 7.61
C MET A 1 -16.42 -23.28 7.05
N ALA A 2 -15.70 -22.27 7.52
CA ALA A 2 -16.10 -20.87 7.50
C ALA A 2 -16.40 -20.31 6.10
N LYS A 3 -17.58 -19.67 5.97
CA LYS A 3 -17.94 -18.84 4.81
C LYS A 3 -16.88 -17.75 4.66
N LYS A 4 -16.00 -17.87 3.66
CA LYS A 4 -15.12 -16.79 3.20
C LYS A 4 -16.01 -15.70 2.65
N LYS A 5 -16.51 -14.84 3.54
CA LYS A 5 -17.07 -13.55 3.17
C LYS A 5 -15.98 -12.87 2.37
N THR A 6 -16.23 -12.57 1.11
CA THR A 6 -15.43 -11.70 0.26
C THR A 6 -15.47 -10.32 0.92
N GLN A 7 -14.69 -10.17 2.00
CA GLN A 7 -14.54 -8.95 2.75
C GLN A 7 -13.84 -8.01 1.79
N ILE A 8 -14.55 -6.97 1.35
CA ILE A 8 -13.91 -5.69 1.01
C ILE A 8 -12.81 -5.53 2.07
N PRO A 9 -11.52 -5.46 1.71
CA PRO A 9 -10.47 -5.35 2.71
C PRO A 9 -10.87 -4.15 3.54
N LYS A 10 -11.24 -4.40 4.80
CA LYS A 10 -11.60 -3.33 5.71
C LYS A 10 -10.30 -2.59 5.94
N TYR A 11 -10.07 -1.53 5.17
CA TYR A 11 -9.01 -0.59 5.49
C TYR A 11 -9.23 -0.22 6.93
N GLY A 12 -8.21 -0.48 7.74
CA GLY A 12 -8.31 -0.18 9.16
C GLY A 12 -8.49 1.31 9.27
N THR A 13 -9.38 1.78 10.11
CA THR A 13 -9.40 3.19 10.48
C THR A 13 -8.65 3.33 11.80
N ILE A 14 -7.77 4.32 11.88
CA ILE A 14 -7.03 4.66 13.08
C ILE A 14 -7.32 6.12 13.42
N THR A 15 -7.65 6.36 14.68
CA THR A 15 -7.84 7.72 15.18
C THR A 15 -6.50 8.22 15.69
N LEU A 16 -5.85 9.11 14.94
CA LEU A 16 -4.57 9.71 15.31
C LEU A 16 -4.81 11.17 15.68
N LYS A 17 -4.42 11.58 16.91
CA LYS A 17 -4.64 12.94 17.42
C LYS A 17 -6.10 13.45 17.27
N GLY A 18 -7.09 12.55 17.37
CA GLY A 18 -8.52 12.90 17.24
C GLY A 18 -9.06 12.95 15.81
N ILE A 19 -8.24 12.70 14.78
CA ILE A 19 -8.66 12.64 13.37
C ILE A 19 -8.64 11.18 12.91
N GLN A 20 -9.71 10.75 12.25
CA GLN A 20 -9.82 9.40 11.70
C GLN A 20 -9.08 9.32 10.36
N TYR A 21 -8.13 8.40 10.28
CA TYR A 21 -7.39 8.08 9.06
C TYR A 21 -7.66 6.64 8.64
N TYR A 22 -7.77 6.40 7.35
CA TYR A 22 -7.70 5.06 6.79
C TYR A 22 -6.24 4.61 6.74
N ARG A 23 -6.02 3.32 6.96
CA ARG A 23 -4.71 2.66 6.85
C ARG A 23 -4.77 1.43 5.97
N THR A 24 -3.74 1.24 5.16
CA THR A 24 -3.50 0.02 4.39
C THR A 24 -2.06 -0.45 4.60
N ARG A 25 -1.80 -1.74 4.34
CA ARG A 25 -0.47 -2.34 4.41
C ARG A 25 -0.10 -2.84 3.03
N ILE A 26 1.07 -2.44 2.56
CA ILE A 26 1.59 -2.80 1.25
C ILE A 26 2.98 -3.38 1.46
N THR A 27 3.34 -4.42 0.71
CA THR A 27 4.68 -4.98 0.76
C THR A 27 5.57 -4.20 -0.19
N ASP A 28 6.68 -3.69 0.33
CA ASP A 28 7.71 -2.98 -0.42
C ASP A 28 8.59 -3.93 -1.26
N ALA A 29 9.44 -3.37 -2.13
CA ALA A 29 10.39 -4.09 -2.98
C ALA A 29 11.35 -4.99 -2.20
N ASP A 30 11.64 -4.62 -0.95
CA ASP A 30 12.51 -5.35 -0.05
C ASP A 30 11.77 -6.40 0.81
N GLY A 31 10.45 -6.58 0.59
CA GLY A 31 9.61 -7.44 1.43
C GLY A 31 9.17 -6.80 2.76
N LYS A 32 9.40 -5.50 2.94
CA LYS A 32 9.00 -4.75 4.14
C LYS A 32 7.54 -4.31 4.07
N GLU A 33 6.79 -4.46 5.15
CA GLU A 33 5.43 -3.92 5.22
C GLU A 33 5.45 -2.38 5.38
N LEU A 34 5.05 -1.67 4.33
CA LEU A 34 4.77 -0.24 4.33
C LEU A 34 3.32 0.00 4.77
N SER A 35 3.16 0.71 5.89
CA SER A 35 1.85 1.16 6.35
C SER A 35 1.57 2.55 5.80
N LEU A 36 0.55 2.66 4.94
CA LEU A 36 0.08 3.94 4.44
C LEU A 36 -1.08 4.47 5.27
N TYR A 37 -1.17 5.79 5.37
CA TYR A 37 -2.24 6.51 6.04
C TYR A 37 -2.80 7.60 5.14
N ALA A 38 -4.12 7.74 5.12
CA ALA A 38 -4.81 8.81 4.40
C ALA A 38 -6.08 9.23 5.12
N ALA A 39 -6.49 10.49 4.97
CA ALA A 39 -7.70 10.99 5.60
C ALA A 39 -8.96 10.44 4.90
N THR A 40 -8.85 10.12 3.60
CA THR A 40 -9.92 9.62 2.76
C THR A 40 -9.55 8.28 2.11
N CYS A 41 -10.56 7.51 1.68
CA CYS A 41 -10.33 6.28 0.92
C CYS A 41 -9.68 6.54 -0.45
N GLU A 42 -9.99 7.69 -1.07
CA GLU A 42 -9.50 8.07 -2.40
C GLU A 42 -7.99 8.34 -2.37
N GLU A 43 -7.55 9.21 -1.45
CA GLU A 43 -6.12 9.43 -1.22
C GLU A 43 -5.38 8.15 -0.81
N LEU A 44 -6.01 7.28 0.00
CA LEU A 44 -5.41 6.00 0.39
C LEU A 44 -5.15 5.12 -0.83
N TYR A 45 -6.12 5.11 -1.76
CA TYR A 45 -6.08 4.28 -2.95
C TYR A 45 -5.02 4.77 -3.94
N GLU A 46 -4.93 6.08 -4.17
CA GLU A 46 -3.87 6.68 -5.00
C GLU A 46 -2.49 6.37 -4.43
N LYS A 47 -2.27 6.64 -3.14
CA LYS A 47 -0.99 6.31 -2.49
C LYS A 47 -0.67 4.82 -2.55
N GLN A 48 -1.68 3.96 -2.49
CA GLN A 48 -1.49 2.52 -2.62
C GLN A 48 -1.04 2.12 -4.03
N LEU A 49 -1.65 2.70 -5.07
CA LEU A 49 -1.26 2.48 -6.46
C LEU A 49 0.17 2.99 -6.70
N GLU A 50 0.48 4.20 -6.25
CA GLU A 50 1.80 4.79 -6.38
C GLU A 50 2.87 4.00 -5.64
N ALA A 51 2.60 3.58 -4.39
CA ALA A 51 3.51 2.75 -3.63
C ALA A 51 3.77 1.42 -4.33
N ARG A 52 2.71 0.78 -4.86
CA ARG A 52 2.86 -0.47 -5.61
C ARG A 52 3.67 -0.27 -6.89
N LYS A 53 3.43 0.82 -7.62
CA LYS A 53 4.18 1.16 -8.84
C LYS A 53 5.66 1.45 -8.52
N GLN A 54 5.96 2.22 -7.48
CA GLN A 54 7.34 2.46 -7.04
C GLN A 54 8.03 1.17 -6.64
N VAL A 55 7.33 0.28 -5.93
CA VAL A 55 7.87 -1.03 -5.56
C VAL A 55 8.21 -1.85 -6.80
N GLU A 56 7.30 -1.92 -7.76
CA GLU A 56 7.53 -2.61 -9.03
C GLU A 56 8.71 -1.98 -9.79
N GLU A 57 8.82 -0.66 -9.81
CA GLU A 57 9.91 0.08 -10.46
C GLU A 57 11.26 -0.16 -9.76
N ILE A 58 11.32 -0.15 -8.43
CA ILE A 58 12.54 -0.48 -7.66
C ILE A 58 12.94 -1.93 -7.88
N ILE A 59 11.99 -2.87 -7.83
CA ILE A 59 12.24 -4.28 -8.14
C ILE A 59 12.76 -4.43 -9.58
N PHE A 60 12.16 -3.69 -10.52
CA PHE A 60 12.54 -3.69 -11.92
C PHE A 60 13.96 -3.17 -12.11
N HIS A 61 14.32 -2.01 -11.55
CA HIS A 61 15.69 -1.47 -11.61
C HIS A 61 16.71 -2.37 -10.90
N ARG A 62 16.31 -3.06 -9.82
CA ARG A 62 17.19 -3.99 -9.10
C ARG A 62 17.44 -5.27 -9.90
N GLN A 63 16.44 -5.77 -10.63
CA GLN A 63 16.59 -6.95 -11.50
C GLN A 63 17.19 -6.62 -12.88
N HIS A 64 16.91 -5.44 -13.40
CA HIS A 64 17.42 -4.90 -14.65
C HIS A 64 18.17 -3.59 -14.35
N PRO A 65 19.46 -3.68 -13.94
CA PRO A 65 20.30 -2.50 -13.70
C PRO A 65 20.58 -1.66 -14.96
N THR A 66 20.09 -2.09 -16.13
CA THR A 66 20.30 -1.47 -17.45
C THR A 66 19.26 -0.39 -17.75
N VAL A 67 19.20 0.66 -16.94
CA VAL A 67 18.63 1.95 -17.36
C VAL A 67 19.70 3.02 -17.16
N ALA A 68 20.73 2.90 -17.99
CA ALA A 68 21.70 3.93 -18.33
C ALA A 68 22.22 3.56 -19.74
N GLU A 69 21.40 3.82 -20.75
CA GLU A 69 21.85 4.02 -22.13
C GLU A 69 21.18 5.29 -22.67
#